data_AF-A0A7W0ZH52-F1
#
_entry.id   AF-A0A7W0ZH52-F1
#
_cell.length_a   1.000
_cell.length_b   1.000
_cell.length_c   1.000
_cell.angle_alpha   90.00
_cell.angle_beta   90.00
_cell.angle_gamma   90.00
#
_symmetry.space_group_name_H-M   'P 1'
#
loop_
_entity.id
_entity.type
_entity.pdbx_description
1 polymer ?
#
loop_
_entity_poly.entity_id
_entity_poly.type
_entity_poly.pdbx_seq_one_letter_code
_entity_poly.pdbx_strand_id
1 'polypeptide(L)'
;FFDVKIDDVPKDPDEAYELTKEEYAKQDITALPRTQFENTYRIVTTTEKQKDLLEGATTLSEVADMPNAGELSIAGFPECRQRTDCLLGLKNVYSWTPEFVSDEGKYEPINKDRSDLGFVFSTDGELTTGKYAIIEDDKSLFPPYNISFGIRNDALEKIGPKGEEVLLAVQEPLTEEVMQELNSRASIDKEEPSAVAEAYLKESGFIE
;
A
#
# COMPACT_ATOMS: atom_id res chain seq x y z
N PHE A 1 -14.27 4.92 3.60
CA PHE A 1 -15.46 4.22 3.10
C PHE A 1 -16.37 3.92 4.30
N PHE A 2 -17.69 4.01 4.15
CA PHE A 2 -18.69 3.74 5.21
C PHE A 2 -18.64 4.62 6.47
N ASP A 3 -18.17 5.86 6.38
CA ASP A 3 -18.08 6.80 7.51
C ASP A 3 -17.27 6.30 8.73
N VAL A 4 -16.53 5.20 8.58
CA VAL A 4 -15.55 4.73 9.57
C VAL A 4 -14.38 5.70 9.54
N LYS A 5 -14.06 6.28 10.70
CA LYS A 5 -12.84 7.10 10.84
C LYS A 5 -11.64 6.17 10.74
N ILE A 6 -10.56 6.67 10.16
CA ILE A 6 -9.30 5.92 10.03
C ILE A 6 -8.84 5.34 11.38
N ASP A 7 -8.99 6.11 12.47
CA ASP A 7 -8.65 5.67 13.84
C ASP A 7 -9.48 4.48 14.35
N ASP A 8 -10.67 4.27 13.77
CA ASP A 8 -11.60 3.21 14.16
C ASP A 8 -11.48 1.98 13.23
N VAL A 9 -10.60 2.02 12.21
CA VAL A 9 -10.34 0.86 11.33
C VAL A 9 -9.57 -0.20 12.12
N PRO A 10 -10.06 -1.45 12.18
CA PRO A 10 -9.33 -2.54 12.82
C PRO A 10 -7.94 -2.72 12.22
N LYS A 11 -6.94 -2.94 13.07
CA LYS A 11 -5.56 -3.25 12.63
C LYS A 11 -5.39 -4.70 12.21
N ASP A 12 -6.27 -5.59 12.68
CA ASP A 12 -6.29 -6.97 12.25
C ASP A 12 -7.01 -7.08 10.88
N PRO A 13 -6.40 -7.72 9.87
CA PRO A 13 -6.95 -7.78 8.53
C PRO A 13 -8.25 -8.59 8.45
N ASP A 14 -8.45 -9.59 9.31
CA ASP A 14 -9.67 -10.39 9.33
C ASP A 14 -10.81 -9.59 9.97
N GLU A 15 -10.54 -8.86 11.06
CA GLU A 15 -11.51 -7.93 11.65
C GLU A 15 -11.93 -6.82 10.67
N ALA A 16 -10.97 -6.22 9.95
CA ALA A 16 -11.25 -5.20 8.94
C ALA A 16 -12.07 -5.75 7.76
N TYR A 17 -11.81 -7.01 7.37
CA TYR A 17 -12.55 -7.69 6.33
C TYR A 17 -13.98 -8.05 6.75
N GLU A 18 -14.20 -8.53 7.97
CA GLU A 18 -15.54 -8.80 8.49
C GLU A 18 -16.39 -7.52 8.57
N LEU A 19 -15.81 -6.40 9.04
CA LEU A 19 -16.48 -5.10 8.98
C LEU A 19 -16.84 -4.71 7.54
N THR A 20 -15.92 -4.91 6.60
CA THR A 20 -16.18 -4.64 5.17
C THR A 20 -17.34 -5.48 4.63
N LYS A 21 -17.38 -6.77 4.95
CA LYS A 21 -18.50 -7.67 4.58
C LYS A 21 -19.82 -7.19 5.13
N GLU A 22 -19.87 -6.79 6.40
CA GLU A 22 -21.09 -6.27 7.03
C GLU A 22 -21.59 -4.99 6.34
N GLU A 23 -20.69 -4.05 6.03
CA GLU A 23 -21.05 -2.81 5.36
C GLU A 23 -21.44 -3.01 3.89
N TYR A 24 -20.76 -3.91 3.18
CA TYR A 24 -21.10 -4.27 1.80
C TYR A 24 -22.48 -4.94 1.71
N ALA A 25 -22.78 -5.84 2.66
CA ALA A 25 -24.06 -6.55 2.69
C ALA A 25 -25.26 -5.60 2.85
N LYS A 26 -25.11 -4.48 3.57
CA LYS A 26 -26.16 -3.44 3.69
C LYS A 26 -26.49 -2.75 2.36
N GLN A 27 -25.63 -2.90 1.35
CA GLN A 27 -25.78 -2.31 0.01
C GLN A 27 -26.03 -3.36 -1.08
N ASP A 28 -26.40 -4.59 -0.70
CA ASP A 28 -26.56 -5.73 -1.62
C ASP A 28 -25.28 -6.02 -2.42
N ILE A 29 -24.12 -5.86 -1.78
CA ILE A 29 -22.81 -6.21 -2.31
C ILE A 29 -22.23 -7.36 -1.48
N THR A 30 -21.71 -8.37 -2.16
CA THR A 30 -20.89 -9.41 -1.56
C THR A 30 -19.42 -9.03 -1.71
N ALA A 31 -18.68 -8.98 -0.60
CA ALA A 31 -17.23 -8.94 -0.62
C ALA A 31 -16.69 -10.37 -0.73
N LEU A 32 -16.00 -10.68 -1.83
CA LEU A 32 -15.30 -11.96 -1.98
C LEU A 32 -14.12 -12.06 -1.01
N PRO A 33 -13.58 -13.26 -0.74
CA PRO A 33 -12.35 -13.42 0.04
C PRO A 33 -11.25 -12.42 -0.33
N ARG A 34 -10.61 -11.85 0.68
CA ARG A 34 -9.51 -10.88 0.49
C ARG A 34 -8.27 -11.55 -0.10
N THR A 35 -7.47 -10.77 -0.80
CA THR A 35 -6.14 -11.14 -1.27
C THR A 35 -5.19 -11.33 -0.08
N GLN A 36 -4.16 -12.16 -0.26
CA GLN A 36 -3.08 -12.30 0.72
C GLN A 36 -2.21 -11.03 0.77
N PHE A 37 -1.96 -10.40 -0.38
CA PHE A 37 -1.21 -9.15 -0.45
C PHE A 37 -2.00 -7.96 0.09
N GLU A 38 -1.27 -6.91 0.48
CA GLU A 38 -1.80 -5.62 0.89
C GLU A 38 -1.28 -4.51 0.00
N ASN A 39 -2.07 -3.46 -0.18
CA ASN A 39 -1.67 -2.19 -0.77
C ASN A 39 -1.64 -1.09 0.31
N THR A 40 -0.81 -1.31 1.33
CA THR A 40 -0.69 -0.43 2.49
C THR A 40 0.43 0.60 2.31
N TYR A 41 0.50 1.59 3.20
CA TYR A 41 1.61 2.54 3.19
C TYR A 41 2.91 1.86 3.61
N ARG A 42 3.99 2.31 2.98
CA ARG A 42 5.37 2.07 3.39
C ARG A 42 6.10 3.40 3.46
N ILE A 43 7.11 3.48 4.30
CA ILE A 43 8.05 4.60 4.30
C ILE A 43 9.32 4.11 3.63
N VAL A 44 9.81 4.88 2.67
CA VAL A 44 11.03 4.55 1.92
C VAL A 44 12.03 5.67 1.96
N THR A 45 13.29 5.31 1.76
CA THR A 45 14.38 6.23 1.42
C THR A 45 15.21 5.61 0.28
N THR A 46 16.23 6.29 -0.24
CA THR A 46 17.18 5.63 -1.16
C THR A 46 18.08 4.67 -0.38
N THR A 47 18.55 3.59 -1.01
CA THR A 47 19.49 2.65 -0.36
C THR A 47 20.77 3.34 0.14
N GLU A 48 21.22 4.40 -0.55
CA GLU A 48 22.33 5.24 -0.12
C GLU A 48 22.01 6.01 1.16
N LYS A 49 20.87 6.73 1.20
CA LYS A 49 20.41 7.46 2.39
C LYS A 49 20.15 6.51 3.57
N GLN A 50 19.60 5.33 3.33
CA GLN A 50 19.44 4.34 4.39
C GLN A 50 20.79 4.03 5.06
N LYS A 51 21.83 3.78 4.27
CA LYS A 51 23.15 3.44 4.79
C LYS A 51 23.84 4.64 5.47
N ASP A 52 23.82 5.81 4.83
CA ASP A 52 24.66 6.93 5.23
C ASP A 52 23.94 7.94 6.13
N LEU A 53 22.68 8.27 5.84
CA LEU A 53 21.88 9.22 6.62
C LEU A 53 21.14 8.54 7.77
N LEU A 54 20.63 7.32 7.56
CA LEU A 54 19.90 6.55 8.58
C LEU A 54 20.79 5.53 9.30
N GLU A 55 22.11 5.54 9.07
CA GLU A 55 23.09 4.64 9.70
C GLU A 55 22.75 3.14 9.58
N GLY A 56 22.04 2.77 8.51
CA GLY A 56 21.59 1.40 8.26
C GLY A 56 20.30 1.00 8.98
N ALA A 57 19.55 1.94 9.56
CA ALA A 57 18.26 1.67 10.16
C ALA A 57 17.30 0.98 9.17
N THR A 58 16.54 0.04 9.71
CA THR A 58 15.61 -0.82 8.96
C THR A 58 14.18 -0.69 9.45
N THR A 59 13.96 -0.13 10.64
CA THR A 59 12.61 0.05 11.21
C THR A 59 12.31 1.50 11.56
N LEU A 60 11.03 1.83 11.63
CA LEU A 60 10.59 3.17 12.01
C LEU A 60 10.96 3.52 13.45
N SER A 61 10.96 2.54 14.37
CA SER A 61 11.48 2.76 15.72
C SER A 61 12.97 3.12 15.72
N GLU A 62 13.80 2.43 14.93
CA GLU A 62 15.24 2.74 14.83
C GLU A 62 15.46 4.16 14.30
N VAL A 63 14.74 4.55 13.24
CA VAL A 63 14.81 5.91 12.68
C VAL A 63 14.33 6.96 13.70
N ALA A 64 13.24 6.69 14.41
CA ALA A 64 12.67 7.59 15.41
C ALA A 64 13.59 7.85 16.61
N ASP A 65 14.40 6.85 16.99
CA ASP A 65 15.33 6.92 18.12
C ASP A 65 16.67 7.61 17.76
N MET A 66 16.90 7.94 16.49
CA MET A 66 18.14 8.59 16.05
C MET A 66 18.29 10.01 16.63
N PRO A 67 19.51 10.46 16.96
CA PRO A 67 19.74 11.81 17.49
C PRO A 67 19.28 12.94 16.55
N ASN A 68 19.37 12.71 15.23
CA ASN A 68 18.95 13.64 14.19
C ASN A 68 17.53 13.37 13.67
N ALA A 69 16.74 12.48 14.28
CA ALA A 69 15.42 12.09 13.79
C ALA A 69 14.49 13.29 13.56
N GLY A 70 14.57 14.31 14.43
CA GLY A 70 13.77 15.54 14.30
C GLY A 70 14.21 16.49 13.17
N GLU A 71 15.39 16.29 12.59
CA GLU A 71 15.90 17.05 11.44
C GLU A 71 15.60 16.34 10.10
N LEU A 72 15.22 15.06 10.16
CA LEU A 72 14.83 14.31 8.97
C LEU A 72 13.55 14.87 8.37
N SER A 73 13.47 14.85 7.05
CA SER A 73 12.31 15.24 6.28
C SER A 73 11.60 14.03 5.67
N ILE A 74 10.27 14.06 5.67
CA ILE A 74 9.44 13.04 5.02
C ILE A 74 8.43 13.66 4.04
N ALA A 75 8.43 13.15 2.82
CA ALA A 75 7.51 13.56 1.77
C ALA A 75 6.21 12.75 1.83
N GLY A 76 5.08 13.41 1.58
CA GLY A 76 3.81 12.73 1.41
C GLY A 76 2.76 13.64 0.79
N PHE A 77 1.64 13.02 0.40
CA PHE A 77 0.50 13.75 -0.15
C PHE A 77 -0.03 14.79 0.85
N PRO A 78 -0.62 15.91 0.39
CA PRO A 78 -1.05 17.02 1.26
C PRO A 78 -1.94 16.60 2.45
N GLU A 79 -2.80 15.60 2.27
CA GLU A 79 -3.68 15.05 3.29
C GLU A 79 -2.93 14.33 4.42
N CYS A 80 -1.72 13.82 4.17
CA CYS A 80 -0.94 13.11 5.18
C CYS A 80 -0.57 13.98 6.39
N ARG A 81 -0.62 15.32 6.27
CA ARG A 81 -0.42 16.25 7.40
C ARG A 81 -1.40 16.02 8.55
N GLN A 82 -2.63 15.61 8.23
CA GLN A 82 -3.73 15.52 9.19
C GLN A 82 -4.17 14.08 9.45
N ARG A 83 -3.57 13.12 8.76
CA ARG A 83 -3.91 11.71 8.84
C ARG A 83 -3.13 11.00 9.92
N THR A 84 -3.85 10.22 10.73
CA THR A 84 -3.32 9.39 11.81
C THR A 84 -2.68 8.10 11.32
N ASP A 85 -2.90 7.73 10.07
CA ASP A 85 -2.18 6.69 9.32
C ASP A 85 -1.09 7.30 8.39
N CYS A 86 -0.70 8.56 8.61
CA CYS A 86 0.49 9.19 8.02
C CYS A 86 1.31 9.95 9.08
N LEU A 87 1.47 11.28 8.94
CA LEU A 87 2.36 12.11 9.76
C LEU A 87 1.93 12.19 11.22
N LEU A 88 0.62 12.35 11.50
CA LEU A 88 0.15 12.35 12.89
C LEU A 88 0.36 10.98 13.54
N GLY A 89 0.29 9.93 12.73
CA GLY A 89 0.61 8.56 13.12
C GLY A 89 2.03 8.39 13.62
N LEU A 90 3.01 8.88 12.87
CA LEU A 90 4.42 8.85 13.27
C LEU A 90 4.63 9.53 14.63
N LYS A 91 3.97 10.66 14.84
CA LYS A 91 4.01 11.34 16.14
C LYS A 91 3.37 10.52 17.25
N ASN A 92 2.20 9.93 17.01
CA ASN A 92 1.43 9.26 18.07
C ASN A 92 1.99 7.86 18.42
N VAL A 93 2.49 7.12 17.43
CA VAL A 93 2.95 5.72 17.57
C VAL A 93 4.46 5.66 17.85
N TYR A 94 5.24 6.50 17.17
CA TYR A 94 6.71 6.48 17.25
C TYR A 94 7.29 7.65 18.05
N SER A 95 6.47 8.61 18.51
CA SER A 95 6.96 9.86 19.11
C SER A 95 7.90 10.65 18.19
N TRP A 96 7.81 10.43 16.87
CA TRP A 96 8.68 11.02 15.86
C TRP A 96 7.93 12.12 15.10
N THR A 97 8.55 13.30 14.97
CA THR A 97 7.97 14.46 14.26
C THR A 97 8.97 14.99 13.23
N PRO A 98 9.11 14.34 12.07
CA PRO A 98 9.98 14.82 10.99
C PRO A 98 9.42 16.09 10.34
N GLU A 99 10.27 16.82 9.61
CA GLU A 99 9.82 17.89 8.73
C GLU A 99 8.95 17.32 7.60
N PHE A 100 7.74 17.84 7.43
CA PHE A 100 6.83 17.32 6.40
C PHE A 100 6.91 18.10 5.10
N VAL A 101 7.29 17.40 4.03
CA VAL A 101 7.35 17.91 2.66
C VAL A 101 6.06 17.49 1.93
N SER A 102 5.18 18.46 1.68
CA SER A 102 3.93 18.19 0.95
C SER A 102 4.20 18.10 -0.55
N ASP A 103 3.97 16.94 -1.15
CA ASP A 103 4.23 16.70 -2.56
C ASP A 103 3.38 15.52 -3.09
N GLU A 104 2.97 15.58 -4.36
CA GLU A 104 2.19 14.52 -5.01
C GLU A 104 3.07 13.47 -5.71
N GLY A 105 4.36 13.77 -5.88
CA GLY A 105 5.29 13.00 -6.70
C GLY A 105 5.85 11.73 -6.06
N LYS A 106 5.35 11.29 -4.89
CA LYS A 106 5.78 10.13 -4.07
C LYS A 106 7.32 9.97 -3.93
N TYR A 107 7.98 9.50 -4.98
CA TYR A 107 9.42 9.28 -5.10
C TYR A 107 10.22 10.50 -5.58
N GLU A 108 9.60 11.44 -6.29
CA GLU A 108 10.29 12.61 -6.87
C GLU A 108 10.99 13.49 -5.82
N PRO A 109 10.39 13.80 -4.66
CA PRO A 109 11.06 14.58 -3.61
C PRO A 109 12.32 13.89 -3.09
N ILE A 110 12.27 12.56 -2.91
CA ILE A 110 13.40 11.75 -2.46
C ILE A 110 14.52 11.80 -3.51
N ASN A 111 14.15 11.63 -4.78
CA ASN A 111 15.07 11.60 -5.92
C ASN A 111 15.78 12.93 -6.21
N LYS A 112 15.16 14.05 -5.85
CA LYS A 112 15.71 15.40 -6.03
C LYS A 112 16.29 15.98 -4.75
N ASP A 113 16.50 15.15 -3.73
CA ASP A 113 17.01 15.56 -2.41
C ASP A 113 16.20 16.69 -1.76
N ARG A 114 14.90 16.76 -2.07
CA ARG A 114 13.94 17.63 -1.39
C ARG A 114 13.36 16.98 -0.14
N SER A 115 13.52 15.67 0.01
CA SER A 115 13.16 14.93 1.22
C SER A 115 14.08 13.73 1.45
N ASP A 116 14.20 13.32 2.71
CA ASP A 116 15.02 12.17 3.12
C ASP A 116 14.25 10.86 3.00
N LEU A 117 12.98 10.88 3.41
CA LEU A 117 12.06 9.74 3.33
C LEU A 117 10.80 10.12 2.56
N GLY A 118 9.96 9.14 2.23
CA GLY A 118 8.63 9.42 1.70
C GLY A 118 7.63 8.29 1.90
N PHE A 119 6.35 8.66 1.96
CA PHE A 119 5.24 7.72 1.95
C PHE A 119 5.00 7.20 0.52
N VAL A 120 4.99 5.89 0.39
CA VAL A 120 4.70 5.15 -0.85
C VAL A 120 3.74 4.00 -0.54
N PHE A 121 3.30 3.27 -1.55
CA PHE A 121 2.51 2.05 -1.33
C PHE A 121 3.36 0.79 -1.47
N SER A 122 2.99 -0.26 -0.72
CA SER A 122 3.66 -1.57 -0.75
C SER A 122 3.67 -2.22 -2.14
N THR A 123 2.69 -1.91 -2.99
CA THR A 123 2.63 -2.44 -4.36
C THR A 123 3.18 -1.48 -5.43
N ASP A 124 3.77 -0.34 -5.06
CA ASP A 124 4.33 0.60 -6.05
C ASP A 124 5.47 -0.05 -6.86
N GLY A 125 5.43 0.07 -8.19
CA GLY A 125 6.38 -0.60 -9.09
C GLY A 125 7.83 -0.13 -8.96
N GLU A 126 8.04 1.10 -8.48
CA GLU A 126 9.35 1.69 -8.21
C GLU A 126 10.18 0.89 -7.19
N LEU A 127 9.53 0.13 -6.31
CA LEU A 127 10.19 -0.75 -5.33
C LEU A 127 10.96 -1.90 -5.99
N THR A 128 10.60 -2.29 -7.22
CA THR A 128 11.31 -3.34 -7.98
C THR A 128 12.71 -2.92 -8.44
N THR A 129 13.00 -1.62 -8.46
CA THR A 129 14.25 -1.09 -9.05
C THR A 129 15.49 -1.32 -8.19
N GLY A 130 15.31 -1.68 -6.91
CA GLY A 130 16.40 -1.80 -5.93
C GLY A 130 17.05 -0.46 -5.54
N LYS A 131 16.50 0.67 -6.01
CA LYS A 131 16.97 2.03 -5.67
C LYS A 131 16.55 2.47 -4.27
N TYR A 132 15.45 1.91 -3.78
CA TYR A 132 14.81 2.30 -2.53
C TYR A 132 14.96 1.23 -1.48
N ALA A 133 15.12 1.67 -0.23
CA ALA A 133 15.03 0.82 0.95
C ALA A 133 13.70 1.13 1.65
N ILE A 134 12.97 0.07 2.02
CA ILE A 134 11.78 0.15 2.86
C ILE A 134 12.23 0.23 4.32
N ILE A 135 11.64 1.16 5.06
CA ILE A 135 11.75 1.24 6.51
C ILE A 135 10.50 0.60 7.10
N GLU A 136 10.69 -0.54 7.76
CA GLU A 136 9.63 -1.40 8.27
C GLU A 136 8.82 -0.72 9.39
N ASP A 137 7.51 -0.89 9.33
CA ASP A 137 6.57 -0.41 10.34
C ASP A 137 6.43 -1.44 11.47
N ASP A 138 7.35 -1.40 12.43
CA ASP A 138 7.47 -2.38 13.52
C ASP A 138 6.41 -2.25 14.63
N LYS A 139 5.58 -1.20 14.61
CA LYS A 139 4.49 -0.95 15.58
C LYS A 139 3.09 -0.92 14.93
N SER A 140 2.98 -1.38 13.69
CA SER A 140 1.71 -1.48 12.97
C SER A 140 0.94 -0.14 12.97
N LEU A 141 1.62 0.93 12.58
CA LEU A 141 1.01 2.24 12.33
C LEU A 141 -0.01 2.16 11.21
N PHE A 142 0.34 1.50 10.10
CA PHE A 142 -0.52 1.47 8.92
C PHE A 142 -1.62 0.41 9.06
N PRO A 143 -2.88 0.75 8.73
CA PRO A 143 -3.96 -0.23 8.76
C PRO A 143 -3.80 -1.25 7.62
N PRO A 144 -4.44 -2.43 7.75
CA PRO A 144 -4.43 -3.44 6.70
C PRO A 144 -5.19 -2.94 5.48
N TYR A 145 -4.59 -3.10 4.30
CA TYR A 145 -5.18 -2.72 3.02
C TYR A 145 -5.18 -3.91 2.04
N ASN A 146 -5.66 -5.06 2.49
CA ASN A 146 -5.92 -6.19 1.59
C ASN A 146 -7.01 -5.82 0.58
N ILE A 147 -6.91 -6.37 -0.62
CA ILE A 147 -7.86 -6.12 -1.69
C ILE A 147 -8.97 -7.19 -1.62
N SER A 148 -10.22 -6.77 -1.80
CA SER A 148 -11.36 -7.68 -1.90
C SER A 148 -12.25 -7.25 -3.05
N PHE A 149 -12.66 -8.19 -3.88
CA PHE A 149 -13.57 -7.91 -4.98
C PHE A 149 -15.00 -7.76 -4.46
N GLY A 150 -15.55 -6.54 -4.53
CA GLY A 150 -16.95 -6.28 -4.26
C GLY A 150 -17.83 -6.51 -5.48
N ILE A 151 -18.83 -7.38 -5.37
CA ILE A 151 -19.76 -7.68 -6.46
C ILE A 151 -21.21 -7.54 -5.97
N ARG A 152 -22.07 -6.87 -6.77
CA ARG A 152 -23.50 -6.82 -6.45
C ARG A 152 -24.11 -8.22 -6.45
N ASN A 153 -25.00 -8.49 -5.50
CA ASN A 153 -25.61 -9.81 -5.33
C ASN A 153 -26.30 -10.31 -6.60
N ASP A 154 -27.02 -9.44 -7.32
CA ASP A 154 -27.68 -9.79 -8.58
C ASP A 154 -26.69 -10.10 -9.73
N ALA A 155 -25.49 -9.54 -9.69
CA ALA A 155 -24.42 -9.86 -10.63
C ALA A 155 -23.73 -11.18 -10.25
N LEU A 156 -23.49 -11.41 -8.95
CA LEU A 156 -22.94 -12.64 -8.43
C LEU A 156 -23.85 -13.84 -8.76
N GLU A 157 -25.16 -13.70 -8.56
CA GLU A 157 -26.14 -14.71 -8.95
C GLU A 157 -26.11 -15.03 -10.46
N LYS A 158 -25.91 -14.01 -11.31
CA LYS A 158 -25.86 -14.18 -12.76
C LYS A 158 -24.62 -14.93 -13.24
N ILE A 159 -23.46 -14.64 -12.66
CA ILE A 159 -22.21 -15.35 -13.02
C ILE A 159 -22.16 -16.74 -12.38
N GLY A 160 -22.86 -16.93 -11.27
CA GLY A 160 -22.97 -18.18 -10.53
C GLY A 160 -21.64 -18.65 -9.91
N PRO A 161 -21.63 -19.84 -9.26
CA PRO A 161 -20.46 -20.34 -8.54
C PRO A 161 -19.19 -20.44 -9.39
N LYS A 162 -19.33 -20.81 -10.67
CA LYS A 162 -18.19 -20.88 -11.59
C LYS A 162 -17.58 -19.51 -11.88
N GLY A 163 -18.39 -18.46 -11.94
CA GLY A 163 -17.89 -17.10 -12.12
C GLY A 163 -17.11 -16.62 -10.90
N GLU A 164 -17.61 -16.93 -9.70
CA GLU A 164 -16.90 -16.67 -8.45
C GLU A 164 -15.58 -17.44 -8.38
N GLU A 165 -15.56 -18.74 -8.73
CA GLU A 165 -14.34 -19.55 -8.82
C GLU A 165 -13.29 -18.92 -9.75
N VAL A 166 -13.69 -18.38 -10.91
CA VAL A 166 -12.78 -17.69 -11.83
C VAL A 166 -12.22 -16.41 -11.20
N LEU A 167 -13.05 -15.60 -10.54
CA LEU A 167 -12.60 -14.37 -9.88
C LEU A 167 -11.57 -14.68 -8.77
N LEU A 168 -11.78 -15.75 -8.02
CA LEU A 168 -10.85 -16.19 -6.98
C LEU A 168 -9.56 -16.78 -7.56
N ALA A 169 -9.65 -17.56 -8.64
CA ALA A 169 -8.48 -18.12 -9.31
C ALA A 169 -7.54 -17.02 -9.85
N VAL A 170 -8.08 -15.88 -10.30
CA VAL A 170 -7.27 -14.73 -10.74
C VAL A 170 -6.64 -13.99 -9.55
N GLN A 171 -7.32 -13.93 -8.40
CA GLN A 171 -6.82 -13.23 -7.21
C GLN A 171 -5.74 -13.99 -6.45
N GLU A 172 -5.86 -15.32 -6.34
CA GLU A 172 -4.95 -16.17 -5.57
C GLU A 172 -3.45 -15.98 -5.89
N PRO A 173 -3.01 -15.92 -7.17
CA PRO A 173 -1.59 -15.73 -7.50
C PRO A 173 -1.07 -14.31 -7.31
N LEU A 174 -1.94 -13.31 -7.05
CA LEU A 174 -1.50 -11.93 -6.84
C LEU A 174 -0.85 -11.81 -5.46
N THR A 175 0.47 -11.72 -5.45
CA THR A 175 1.30 -11.41 -4.28
C THR A 175 1.74 -9.94 -4.32
N GLU A 176 2.36 -9.42 -3.26
CA GLU A 176 2.92 -8.06 -3.29
C GLU A 176 3.96 -7.93 -4.41
N GLU A 177 4.82 -8.94 -4.57
CA GLU A 177 5.86 -8.96 -5.60
C GLU A 177 5.28 -9.01 -7.02
N VAL A 178 4.24 -9.82 -7.24
CA VAL A 178 3.52 -9.84 -8.53
C VAL A 178 2.88 -8.48 -8.80
N MET A 179 2.24 -7.86 -7.79
CA MET A 179 1.62 -6.55 -7.98
C MET A 179 2.63 -5.44 -8.21
N GLN A 180 3.79 -5.48 -7.54
CA GLN A 180 4.90 -4.55 -7.82
C GLN A 180 5.40 -4.72 -9.26
N GLU A 181 5.57 -5.95 -9.73
CA GLU A 181 5.97 -6.24 -11.11
C GLU A 181 4.96 -5.69 -12.11
N LEU A 182 3.66 -5.98 -11.94
CA LEU A 182 2.61 -5.49 -12.83
C LEU A 182 2.51 -3.97 -12.80
N ASN A 183 2.58 -3.36 -11.61
CA ASN A 183 2.57 -1.92 -11.47
C ASN A 183 3.83 -1.28 -12.07
N SER A 184 4.98 -1.97 -12.09
CA SER A 184 6.22 -1.47 -12.70
C SER A 184 6.09 -1.33 -14.22
N ARG A 185 5.43 -2.29 -14.89
CA ARG A 185 5.16 -2.22 -16.34
C ARG A 185 4.37 -0.94 -16.67
N ALA A 186 3.41 -0.56 -15.82
CA ALA A 186 2.62 0.65 -16.02
C ALA A 186 3.37 1.94 -15.59
N SER A 187 3.97 1.96 -14.39
CA SER A 187 4.54 3.18 -13.81
C SER A 187 5.92 3.52 -14.38
N ILE A 188 6.73 2.52 -14.74
CA ILE A 188 8.09 2.69 -15.25
C ILE A 188 8.13 2.50 -16.76
N ASP A 189 7.66 1.35 -17.26
CA ASP A 189 7.74 1.03 -18.70
C ASP A 189 6.66 1.73 -19.53
N LYS A 190 5.70 2.38 -18.86
CA LYS A 190 4.60 3.16 -19.47
C LYS A 190 3.70 2.33 -20.38
N GLU A 191 3.57 1.04 -20.08
CA GLU A 191 2.57 0.18 -20.71
C GLU A 191 1.16 0.59 -20.25
N GLU A 192 0.18 0.45 -21.15
CA GLU A 192 -1.22 0.69 -20.81
C GLU A 192 -1.70 -0.37 -19.80
N PRO A 193 -2.40 -0.01 -18.70
CA PRO A 193 -2.83 -0.97 -17.69
C PRO A 193 -3.69 -2.12 -18.25
N SER A 194 -4.47 -1.86 -19.30
CA SER A 194 -5.24 -2.90 -19.99
C SER A 194 -4.35 -3.92 -20.69
N ALA A 195 -3.24 -3.48 -21.30
CA ALA A 195 -2.28 -4.35 -21.95
C ALA A 195 -1.50 -5.18 -20.92
N VAL A 196 -1.11 -4.57 -19.79
CA VAL A 196 -0.48 -5.27 -18.66
C VAL A 196 -1.39 -6.38 -18.12
N ALA A 197 -2.67 -6.05 -17.88
CA ALA A 197 -3.64 -7.02 -17.39
C ALA A 197 -3.88 -8.15 -18.40
N GLU A 198 -4.02 -7.85 -19.69
CA GLU A 198 -4.18 -8.86 -20.74
C GLU A 198 -2.96 -9.78 -20.82
N ALA A 199 -1.75 -9.22 -20.81
CA ALA A 199 -0.50 -9.97 -20.82
C ALA A 199 -0.39 -10.90 -19.61
N TYR A 200 -0.64 -10.39 -18.41
CA TYR A 200 -0.64 -11.20 -17.18
C TYR A 200 -1.62 -12.37 -17.25
N LEU A 201 -2.85 -12.12 -17.71
CA LEU A 201 -3.87 -13.16 -17.84
C LEU A 201 -3.46 -14.23 -18.86
N LYS A 202 -2.79 -13.85 -19.96
CA LYS A 202 -2.24 -14.80 -20.94
C LYS A 202 -1.06 -15.59 -20.40
N GLU A 203 -0.09 -14.91 -19.78
CA GLU A 203 1.10 -15.50 -19.16
C GLU A 203 0.71 -16.51 -18.07
N SER A 204 -0.35 -16.23 -17.32
CA SER A 204 -0.89 -17.08 -16.27
C SER A 204 -1.86 -18.16 -16.79
N GLY A 205 -2.15 -18.19 -18.09
CA GLY A 205 -3.01 -19.21 -18.73
C GLY A 205 -4.51 -19.04 -18.46
N PHE A 206 -4.97 -17.86 -18.06
CA PHE A 206 -6.39 -17.57 -17.85
C PHE A 206 -7.12 -17.25 -19.16
N ILE A 207 -6.43 -16.68 -20.15
CA ILE A 207 -6.97 -16.33 -21.48
C ILE A 207 -5.95 -16.62 -22.60
N GLU A 208 -6.40 -16.61 -23.85
CA GLU A 208 -5.58 -16.84 -25.08
C GLU A 208 -5.35 -15.54 -25.88
#